data_AF-A0A537WPG1-F1
#
_entry.id   AF-A0A537WPG1-F1
#
_cell.length_a   1.000
_cell.length_b   1.000
_cell.length_c   1.000
_cell.angle_alpha   90.00
_cell.angle_beta   90.00
_cell.angle_gamma   90.00
#
_symmetry.space_group_name_H-M   'P 1'
#
loop_
_entity.id
_entity.type
_entity.pdbx_description
1 polymer ?
#
loop_
_entity_poly.entity_id
_entity_poly.type
_entity_poly.pdbx_seq_one_letter_code
_entity_poly.pdbx_strand_id
1 'polypeptide(L)'
;LIYYRADGPDALQQAVVDRLASLARAQDKVIMAPYPNLPSGTSLALAAWNKLWECPAAVTADQARTIASGFIQAYRGTSNAPEPRAA
;
A
#
# COMPACT_ATOMS: atom_id res chain seq x y z
N LEU A 1 0.36 -2.17 5.83
CA LEU A 1 1.15 -0.97 5.49
C LEU A 1 1.10 -0.77 3.98
N ILE A 2 0.98 0.46 3.53
CA ILE A 2 1.04 0.83 2.10
C ILE A 2 2.24 1.75 1.93
N TYR A 3 3.24 1.30 1.17
CA TYR A 3 4.43 2.07 0.85
C TYR A 3 4.36 2.56 -0.58
N TYR A 4 4.77 3.80 -0.84
CA TYR A 4 4.81 4.34 -2.20
C TYR A 4 6.07 5.16 -2.43
N ARG A 5 6.54 5.20 -3.68
CA ARG A 5 7.63 6.09 -4.09
C ARG A 5 7.06 7.48 -4.35
N ALA A 6 7.45 8.46 -3.54
CA ALA A 6 6.92 9.83 -3.62
C ALA A 6 7.54 10.64 -4.77
N ASP A 7 8.83 10.42 -5.05
CA ASP A 7 9.62 11.25 -5.97
C ASP A 7 10.48 10.40 -6.91
N GLY A 8 11.00 11.03 -7.97
CA GLY A 8 11.89 10.42 -8.96
C GLY A 8 11.18 9.89 -10.22
N PRO A 9 11.92 9.29 -11.16
CA PRO A 9 11.39 8.88 -12.46
C PRO A 9 10.29 7.80 -12.37
N ASP A 10 10.33 6.98 -11.31
CA ASP A 10 9.29 5.98 -11.03
C ASP A 10 8.35 6.42 -9.88
N ALA A 11 8.23 7.73 -9.63
CA ALA A 11 7.28 8.23 -8.64
C ALA A 11 5.86 7.72 -8.94
N LEU A 12 5.14 7.31 -7.89
CA LEU A 12 3.76 6.92 -8.04
C LEU A 12 2.93 8.16 -8.40
N GLN A 13 2.07 8.03 -9.42
CA GLN A 13 1.25 9.15 -9.88
C GLN A 13 0.40 9.73 -8.74
N GLN A 14 0.32 11.06 -8.64
CA GLN A 14 -0.36 11.75 -7.54
C GLN A 14 -1.83 11.31 -7.38
N ALA A 15 -2.55 11.10 -8.49
CA ALA A 15 -3.94 10.63 -8.44
C ALA A 15 -4.07 9.25 -7.77
N VAL A 16 -3.07 8.38 -7.91
CA VAL A 16 -3.01 7.08 -7.23
C VAL A 16 -2.72 7.28 -5.75
N VAL A 17 -1.76 8.16 -5.41
CA VAL A 17 -1.42 8.52 -4.03
C VAL A 17 -2.64 9.05 -3.29
N ASP A 18 -3.37 10.01 -3.87
CA ASP A 18 -4.55 10.61 -3.25
C ASP A 18 -5.67 9.59 -3.03
N ARG A 19 -5.90 8.73 -4.03
CA ARG A 19 -6.89 7.65 -3.93
C ARG A 19 -6.52 6.64 -2.84
N LEU A 20 -5.27 6.22 -2.75
CA LEU A 20 -4.80 5.30 -1.71
C LEU A 20 -4.79 5.95 -0.32
N ALA A 21 -4.44 7.23 -0.23
CA ALA A 21 -4.44 7.96 1.04
C ALA A 21 -5.87 8.15 1.57
N SER A 22 -6.84 8.41 0.69
CA SER A 22 -8.26 8.40 1.05
C SER A 22 -8.72 7.03 1.54
N LEU A 23 -8.32 5.95 0.86
CA LEU A 23 -8.61 4.58 1.30
C LEU A 23 -8.01 4.30 2.68
N ALA A 24 -6.71 4.56 2.87
CA ALA A 24 -6.01 4.27 4.12
C ALA A 24 -6.64 5.00 5.31
N ARG A 25 -7.00 6.28 5.16
CA ARG A 25 -7.68 7.06 6.23
C ARG A 25 -9.06 6.52 6.59
N ALA A 26 -9.74 5.84 5.67
CA ALA A 26 -11.05 5.23 5.89
C ALA A 26 -10.97 3.82 6.50
N GLN A 27 -9.78 3.24 6.64
CA GLN A 27 -9.59 1.90 7.20
C GLN A 27 -8.89 2.00 8.55
N ASP A 28 -9.42 1.29 9.53
CA ASP A 28 -8.70 1.10 10.80
C ASP A 28 -7.43 0.28 10.56
N LYS A 29 -6.35 0.59 11.29
CA LYS A 29 -5.07 -0.14 11.30
C LYS A 29 -4.32 -0.19 9.96
N VAL A 30 -4.60 0.76 9.06
CA VAL A 30 -3.87 0.91 7.79
C VAL A 30 -3.08 2.19 7.80
N ILE A 31 -1.76 2.07 7.65
CA ILE A 31 -0.84 3.21 7.50
C ILE A 31 -0.34 3.23 6.07
N MET A 32 -0.33 4.42 5.48
CA MET A 32 0.32 4.72 4.21
C MET A 32 1.51 5.64 4.46
N ALA A 33 2.67 5.33 3.88
CA ALA A 33 3.90 6.09 4.08
C ALA A 33 4.75 6.16 2.81
N PRO A 34 5.43 7.29 2.54
CA PRO A 34 6.41 7.36 1.47
C PRO A 34 7.62 6.47 1.81
N TYR A 35 8.14 5.77 0.81
CA TYR A 35 9.34 4.95 0.93
C TYR A 35 10.18 5.07 -0.36
N PRO A 36 11.22 5.92 -0.37
CA PRO A 36 12.00 6.20 -1.59
C PRO A 36 12.85 4.99 -2.04
N ASN A 37 13.21 4.11 -1.12
CA ASN A 37 14.09 2.96 -1.36
C ASN A 37 13.34 1.70 -1.81
N LEU A 38 12.19 1.85 -2.49
CA LEU A 38 11.53 0.71 -3.13
C LEU A 38 12.43 0.14 -4.24
N PRO A 39 12.40 -1.19 -4.49
CA PRO A 39 13.14 -1.80 -5.57
C PRO A 39 12.90 -1.10 -6.92
N SER A 40 13.89 -1.13 -7.80
CA SER A 40 13.74 -0.60 -9.16
C SER A 40 12.55 -1.24 -9.86
N GLY A 41 11.71 -0.44 -10.53
CA GLY A 41 10.46 -0.89 -11.14
C GLY A 41 9.27 -1.03 -10.18
N THR A 42 9.47 -0.86 -8.87
CA THR A 42 8.40 -0.86 -7.86
C THR A 42 8.12 0.55 -7.36
N SER A 43 6.88 0.99 -7.52
CA SER A 43 6.41 2.32 -7.08
C SER A 43 5.38 2.27 -5.97
N LEU A 44 4.79 1.08 -5.74
CA LEU A 44 3.81 0.82 -4.70
C LEU A 44 4.06 -0.59 -4.13
N ALA A 45 4.03 -0.70 -2.81
CA ALA A 45 4.13 -1.98 -2.11
C ALA A 45 3.12 -2.06 -0.96
N LEU A 46 2.47 -3.20 -0.81
CA LEU A 46 1.59 -3.50 0.32
C LEU A 46 2.23 -4.57 1.18
N ALA A 47 2.43 -4.24 2.46
CA ALA A 47 3.15 -5.08 3.39
C ALA A 47 2.30 -5.43 4.62
N ALA A 48 2.36 -6.70 4.98
CA ALA A 48 2.01 -7.29 6.28
C ALA A 48 3.18 -8.21 6.66
N TRP A 49 3.27 -8.71 7.89
CA TRP A 49 4.49 -9.43 8.38
C TRP A 49 5.08 -10.41 7.37
N ASN A 50 4.31 -11.40 6.93
CA ASN A 50 4.77 -12.43 5.98
C ASN A 50 4.17 -12.27 4.57
N LYS A 51 3.76 -11.04 4.20
CA LYS A 51 3.08 -10.76 2.93
C LYS A 51 3.58 -9.47 2.32
N LEU A 52 4.00 -9.57 1.06
CA LEU A 52 4.42 -8.44 0.25
C LEU A 52 3.76 -8.55 -1.13
N TRP A 53 2.98 -7.55 -1.50
CA TRP A 53 2.48 -7.37 -2.87
C TRP A 53 3.09 -6.10 -3.44
N GLU A 54 3.69 -6.21 -4.62
CA GLU A 54 4.34 -5.10 -5.32
C GLU A 54 3.55 -4.71 -6.55
N CYS A 55 3.55 -3.42 -6.88
CA CYS A 55 2.88 -2.88 -8.05
C CYS A 55 3.82 -1.91 -8.79
N PRO A 56 3.81 -1.96 -10.14
CA PRO A 56 4.63 -1.06 -10.95
C PRO A 56 4.05 0.37 -10.96
N ALA A 57 4.86 1.33 -11.41
CA ALA A 57 4.47 2.74 -11.56
C ALA A 57 3.23 2.96 -12.44
N ALA A 58 3.00 2.07 -13.41
CA ALA A 58 1.91 2.15 -14.38
C ALA A 58 0.54 1.75 -13.81
N VAL A 59 0.44 1.35 -12.54
CA VAL A 59 -0.83 1.00 -11.91
C VAL A 59 -1.77 2.19 -11.91
N THR A 60 -3.00 2.01 -12.38
CA THR A 60 -4.01 3.08 -12.36
C THR A 60 -4.60 3.25 -10.96
N ALA A 61 -5.25 4.38 -10.70
CA ALA A 61 -5.86 4.67 -9.40
C ALA A 61 -6.92 3.61 -8.99
N ASP A 62 -7.73 3.14 -9.94
CA ASP A 62 -8.76 2.12 -9.68
C ASP A 62 -8.16 0.73 -9.48
N GLN A 63 -7.11 0.38 -10.23
CA GLN A 63 -6.38 -0.87 -10.02
C GLN A 63 -5.72 -0.87 -8.64
N ALA A 64 -5.01 0.20 -8.29
CA ALA A 64 -4.35 0.36 -7.00
C ALA A 64 -5.35 0.28 -5.84
N ARG A 65 -6.51 0.95 -5.98
CA ARG A 65 -7.60 0.86 -4.99
C ARG A 65 -8.10 -0.58 -4.84
N THR A 66 -8.32 -1.28 -5.94
CA THR A 66 -8.85 -2.66 -5.94
C THR A 66 -7.86 -3.61 -5.27
N ILE A 67 -6.59 -3.54 -5.66
CA ILE A 67 -5.50 -4.34 -5.09
C ILE A 67 -5.35 -4.05 -3.60
N ALA A 68 -5.33 -2.76 -3.21
CA ALA A 68 -5.21 -2.36 -1.82
C ALA A 68 -6.39 -2.80 -0.97
N SER A 69 -7.61 -2.69 -1.49
CA SER A 69 -8.81 -3.14 -0.78
C SER A 69 -8.77 -4.66 -0.54
N GLY A 70 -8.38 -5.44 -1.55
CA GLY A 70 -8.21 -6.88 -1.42
C GLY A 70 -7.15 -7.28 -0.39
N PHE A 71 -5.99 -6.62 -0.43
CA PHE A 71 -4.91 -6.86 0.54
C PHE A 71 -5.35 -6.55 1.98
N ILE A 72 -6.00 -5.40 2.18
CA ILE A 72 -6.50 -4.97 3.49
C ILE A 72 -7.53 -5.99 4.01
N GLN A 73 -8.50 -6.39 3.18
CA GLN A 73 -9.50 -7.38 3.57
C GLN A 73 -8.87 -8.75 3.90
N ALA A 74 -7.84 -9.16 3.17
CA ALA A 74 -7.18 -10.45 3.39
C ALA A 74 -6.36 -10.51 4.68
N TYR A 75 -5.76 -9.40 5.10
CA TYR A 75 -4.71 -9.44 6.14
C TYR A 75 -4.93 -8.56 7.36
N ARG A 76 -5.75 -7.51 7.30
CA ARG A 76 -6.01 -6.67 8.49
C ARG A 76 -6.64 -7.49 9.62
N GLY A 77 -6.17 -7.28 10.86
CA GLY A 77 -6.68 -7.98 12.04
C GLY A 77 -6.34 -9.47 12.09
N THR A 78 -5.56 -9.98 11.14
CA THR A 78 -5.08 -11.37 11.15
C THR A 78 -3.74 -11.47 11.86
N SER A 79 -3.24 -12.69 12.06
CA SER A 79 -1.88 -12.93 12.57
C SER A 79 -0.76 -12.45 11.64
N ASN A 80 -1.08 -11.90 10.46
CA ASN A 80 -0.11 -11.28 9.55
C ASN A 80 -0.11 -9.76 9.62
N ALA A 81 -1.09 -9.12 10.26
CA ALA A 81 -1.11 -7.66 10.39
C ALA A 81 -0.05 -7.21 11.40
N PRO A 82 0.71 -6.13 11.16
CA PRO A 82 1.82 -5.69 12.03
C PRO A 82 1.37 -5.19 13.41
N GLU A 83 0.07 -5.19 13.68
CA GLU A 83 -0.53 -4.86 14.96
C GLU A 83 -0.47 -6.05 15.92
N PRO A 84 -0.34 -5.81 17.24
CA PRO A 84 -0.50 -6.89 18.21
C PRO A 84 -1.88 -7.53 18.03
N ARG A 85 -1.96 -8.88 18.12
CA ARG A 85 -3.25 -9.57 18.12
C ARG A 85 -4.16 -8.90 19.15
N ALA A 86 -5.38 -8.58 18.75
CA ALA A 86 -6.42 -8.25 19.72
C ALA A 86 -6.50 -9.44 20.69
N ALA A 87 -6.28 -9.17 21.98
CA ALA A 87 -6.34 -10.15 23.06
C ALA A 87 -7.77 -10.63 23.28
#